data_AF-A0A3B0TDM2-F1
#
_entry.id   AF-A0A3B0TDM2-F1
#
_cell.length_a   1.000
_cell.length_b   1.000
_cell.length_c   1.000
_cell.angle_alpha   90.00
_cell.angle_beta   90.00
_cell.angle_gamma   90.00
#
_symmetry.space_group_name_H-M   'P 1'
#
loop_
_entity.id
_entity.type
_entity.pdbx_description
1 polymer ?
#
loop_
_entity_poly.entity_id
_entity_poly.type
_entity_poly.pdbx_seq_one_letter_code
_entity_poly.pdbx_strand_id
1 'polypeptide(L)'
;MPITIVIDTSVVISSLIGQRGASREILRKSLLGKYDPLISNALFLEYEDVSGGKKIIDSCPLTKKEIEELLKALYGVCQWVPIYYLWRPNIADEGDN
;
A
#
# COMPACT_ATOMS: atom_id res chain seq x y z
N MET A 1 4.36 -3.31 21.85
CA MET A 1 4.45 -2.21 20.85
C MET A 1 3.94 -2.77 19.53
N PRO A 2 3.12 -2.03 18.75
CA PRO A 2 2.68 -2.47 17.43
C PRO A 2 3.89 -2.63 16.49
N ILE A 3 3.77 -3.52 15.51
CA ILE A 3 4.84 -3.79 14.55
C ILE A 3 4.77 -2.72 13.45
N THR A 4 5.86 -1.97 13.27
CA THR A 4 6.00 -1.03 12.17
C THR A 4 6.19 -1.76 10.86
N ILE A 5 5.40 -1.39 9.85
CA ILE A 5 5.44 -2.05 8.53
C ILE A 5 5.37 -1.01 7.40
N VAL A 6 5.93 -1.36 6.26
CA VAL A 6 5.59 -0.73 4.97
C VAL A 6 4.77 -1.76 4.19
N ILE A 7 3.62 -1.34 3.68
CA ILE A 7 2.79 -2.22 2.85
C ILE A 7 3.23 -2.01 1.41
N ASP A 8 3.46 -3.09 0.67
CA ASP A 8 3.76 -2.98 -0.76
C ASP A 8 2.48 -2.76 -1.58
N THR A 9 2.57 -2.12 -2.74
CA THR A 9 1.43 -1.89 -3.63
C THR A 9 0.74 -3.21 -4.01
N SER A 10 1.52 -4.26 -4.29
CA SER A 10 0.96 -5.57 -4.63
C SER A 10 0.14 -6.18 -3.49
N VAL A 11 0.50 -5.89 -2.23
CA VAL A 11 -0.23 -6.33 -1.05
C VAL A 11 -1.55 -5.57 -0.93
N VAL A 12 -1.55 -4.26 -1.16
CA VAL A 12 -2.79 -3.45 -1.20
C VAL A 12 -3.73 -4.00 -2.28
N ILE A 13 -3.25 -4.19 -3.51
CA ILE A 13 -4.06 -4.69 -4.62
C ILE A 13 -4.60 -6.10 -4.35
N SER A 14 -3.75 -7.00 -3.84
CA SER A 14 -4.17 -8.34 -3.46
C SER A 14 -5.22 -8.31 -2.35
N SER A 15 -5.15 -7.34 -1.43
CA SER A 15 -6.14 -7.17 -0.37
C SER A 15 -7.48 -6.64 -0.89
N LEU A 16 -7.49 -5.86 -1.98
CA LEU A 16 -8.72 -5.37 -2.61
C LEU A 16 -9.43 -6.50 -3.36
N ILE A 17 -8.70 -7.24 -4.20
CA ILE A 17 -9.26 -8.33 -5.02
C ILE A 17 -9.62 -9.55 -4.15
N GLY A 18 -8.71 -9.96 -3.26
CA GLY A 18 -8.88 -11.13 -2.42
C GLY A 18 -9.71 -10.84 -1.17
N GLN A 19 -10.86 -11.51 -1.01
CA GLN A 19 -11.71 -11.35 0.19
C GLN A 19 -11.14 -12.01 1.45
N ARG A 20 -10.17 -12.92 1.29
CA ARG A 20 -9.51 -13.68 2.37
C ARG A 20 -8.02 -13.82 2.05
N GLY A 21 -7.21 -14.09 3.06
CA GLY A 21 -5.78 -14.35 2.91
C GLY A 21 -4.89 -13.32 3.60
N ALA A 22 -3.58 -13.52 3.48
CA ALA A 22 -2.57 -12.75 4.22
C ALA A 22 -2.66 -11.24 3.95
N SER A 23 -2.81 -10.82 2.69
CA SER A 23 -2.89 -9.40 2.33
C SER A 23 -4.10 -8.69 2.93
N ARG A 24 -5.28 -9.35 2.93
CA ARG A 24 -6.48 -8.83 3.58
C ARG A 24 -6.30 -8.72 5.10
N GLU A 25 -5.59 -9.67 5.69
CA GLU A 25 -5.31 -9.67 7.13
C GLU A 25 -4.29 -8.59 7.53
N ILE A 26 -3.32 -8.27 6.66
CA ILE A 26 -2.43 -7.13 6.87
C ILE A 26 -3.24 -5.84 6.98
N LEU A 27 -4.13 -5.58 6.01
CA LEU A 27 -4.98 -4.39 6.03
C LEU A 27 -5.88 -4.34 7.27
N ARG A 28 -6.51 -5.47 7.62
CA ARG A 28 -7.34 -5.59 8.83
C ARG A 28 -6.55 -5.25 10.10
N LYS A 29 -5.35 -5.83 10.26
CA LYS A 29 -4.50 -5.60 11.43
C LYS A 29 -4.02 -4.16 11.54
N SER A 30 -3.73 -3.52 10.41
CA SER A 30 -3.44 -2.07 10.36
C SER A 30 -4.63 -1.25 10.85
N LEU A 31 -5.83 -1.48 10.32
CA LEU A 31 -7.05 -0.76 10.72
C LEU A 31 -7.46 -1.02 12.18
N LEU A 32 -7.09 -2.17 12.75
CA LEU A 32 -7.30 -2.51 14.16
C LEU A 32 -6.17 -2.03 15.09
N GLY A 33 -5.20 -1.27 14.57
CA GLY A 33 -4.07 -0.73 15.34
C GLY A 33 -3.10 -1.80 15.87
N LYS A 34 -3.08 -3.00 15.25
CA LYS A 34 -2.12 -4.07 15.57
C LYS A 34 -0.79 -3.86 14.86
N TYR A 35 -0.82 -3.19 13.71
CA TYR A 35 0.35 -2.71 12.98
C TYR A 35 0.36 -1.19 12.95
N ASP A 36 1.57 -0.64 12.81
CA ASP A 36 1.82 0.79 12.65
C ASP A 36 2.35 1.04 11.23
N PRO A 37 1.46 1.15 10.23
CA PRO A 37 1.86 1.25 8.84
C PRO A 37 2.50 2.61 8.54
N LEU A 38 3.57 2.60 7.76
CA LEU A 38 4.21 3.80 7.25
C LEU A 38 3.72 4.09 5.83
N ILE A 39 3.56 5.38 5.50
CA ILE A 39 3.26 5.79 4.14
C ILE A 39 4.04 7.05 3.74
N SER A 40 4.49 7.08 2.49
CA SER A 40 5.10 8.26 1.87
C SER A 40 4.17 8.84 0.81
N ASN A 41 4.46 10.06 0.35
CA ASN A 41 3.74 10.65 -0.78
C ASN A 41 3.83 9.78 -2.05
N ALA A 42 4.98 9.14 -2.29
CA ALA A 42 5.16 8.29 -3.46
C ALA A 42 4.25 7.06 -3.39
N LEU A 43 4.24 6.34 -2.26
CA LEU A 43 3.37 5.17 -2.07
C LEU A 43 1.89 5.54 -2.08
N PHE A 44 1.52 6.68 -1.47
CA PHE A 44 0.16 7.20 -1.53
C PHE A 44 -0.31 7.39 -2.98
N LEU A 45 0.49 8.07 -3.81
CA LEU A 45 0.15 8.30 -5.21
C LEU A 45 0.08 6.99 -6.00
N GLU A 46 0.99 6.06 -5.73
CA GLU A 46 1.00 4.75 -6.38
C GLU A 46 -0.25 3.93 -6.02
N TYR A 47 -0.66 3.94 -4.75
CA TYR A 47 -1.88 3.25 -4.33
C TYR A 47 -3.12 3.84 -5.01
N GLU A 48 -3.25 5.17 -5.06
CA GLU A 48 -4.37 5.84 -5.73
C GLU A 48 -4.41 5.50 -7.23
N ASP A 49 -3.26 5.52 -7.92
CA ASP A 49 -3.17 5.22 -9.35
C ASP A 49 -3.53 3.76 -9.66
N VAL A 50 -2.91 2.81 -8.94
CA VAL A 50 -3.08 1.39 -9.23
C VAL A 50 -4.46 0.89 -8.79
N SER A 51 -4.97 1.32 -7.63
CA SER A 51 -6.28 0.89 -7.14
C SER A 51 -7.45 1.41 -7.99
N GLY A 52 -7.30 2.57 -8.62
CA GLY A 52 -8.27 3.14 -9.55
C GLY A 52 -8.26 2.51 -10.94
N GLY A 53 -7.31 1.61 -11.22
CA GLY A 53 -7.17 0.95 -12.51
C GLY A 53 -8.36 0.06 -12.86
N LYS A 54 -8.82 0.12 -14.12
CA LYS A 54 -10.01 -0.62 -14.60
C LYS A 54 -9.99 -2.10 -14.24
N LYS A 55 -8.84 -2.78 -14.41
CA LYS A 55 -8.69 -4.21 -14.07
C LYS A 55 -8.96 -4.49 -12.59
N ILE A 56 -8.55 -3.58 -11.70
CA ILE A 56 -8.74 -3.72 -10.25
C ILE A 56 -10.21 -3.51 -9.92
N ILE A 57 -10.82 -2.45 -10.45
CA ILE A 57 -12.24 -2.16 -10.26
C ILE A 57 -13.11 -3.34 -10.74
N ASP A 58 -12.81 -3.89 -11.92
CA ASP A 58 -13.58 -5.00 -12.50
C ASP A 58 -13.41 -6.32 -11.71
N SER A 59 -12.30 -6.48 -10.98
CA SER A 59 -11.97 -7.70 -10.22
C SER A 59 -12.25 -7.59 -8.72
N CYS A 60 -12.49 -6.38 -8.21
CA CYS A 60 -12.72 -6.12 -6.80
C CYS A 60 -14.21 -6.26 -6.46
N PRO A 61 -14.55 -6.90 -5.33
CA PRO A 61 -15.94 -6.95 -4.86
C PRO A 61 -16.46 -5.60 -4.35
N LEU A 62 -15.59 -4.59 -4.19
CA LEU A 62 -15.94 -3.25 -3.75
C LEU A 62 -16.16 -2.33 -4.95
N THR A 63 -17.10 -1.40 -4.81
CA THR A 63 -17.24 -0.28 -5.74
C THR A 63 -16.03 0.66 -5.66
N LYS A 64 -15.80 1.46 -6.71
CA LYS A 64 -14.74 2.47 -6.70
C LYS A 64 -14.79 3.37 -5.46
N LYS A 65 -16.00 3.80 -5.06
CA LYS A 65 -16.19 4.64 -3.88
C LYS A 65 -15.79 3.93 -2.58
N GLU A 66 -16.14 2.66 -2.43
CA GLU A 66 -15.74 1.86 -1.27
C GLU A 66 -14.23 1.60 -1.23
N ILE A 67 -13.58 1.44 -2.39
CA ILE A 67 -12.11 1.36 -2.48
C ILE A 67 -11.49 2.67 -1.98
N GLU A 68 -11.96 3.82 -2.47
CA GLU A 68 -11.50 5.14 -2.02
C GLU A 68 -11.71 5.34 -0.51
N GLU A 69 -12.85 4.92 0.04
CA GLU A 69 -13.13 4.97 1.48
C GLU A 69 -12.20 4.07 2.30
N LEU A 70 -11.93 2.85 1.82
CA LEU A 70 -11.01 1.92 2.47
C LEU A 70 -9.57 2.45 2.47
N LEU A 71 -9.11 3.03 1.36
CA LEU A 71 -7.79 3.65 1.27
C LEU A 71 -7.68 4.86 2.20
N LYS A 72 -8.69 5.74 2.24
CA LYS A 72 -8.74 6.85 3.21
C LYS A 72 -8.66 6.36 4.65
N ALA A 73 -9.36 5.27 4.99
CA ALA A 73 -9.27 4.68 6.32
C ALA A 73 -7.86 4.13 6.61
N LEU A 74 -7.20 3.50 5.63
CA LEU A 74 -5.81 3.06 5.76
C LEU A 74 -4.87 4.26 5.99
N TYR A 75 -4.98 5.31 5.18
CA TYR A 75 -4.16 6.52 5.33
C TYR A 75 -4.34 7.21 6.68
N GLY A 76 -5.56 7.16 7.23
CA GLY A 76 -5.88 7.70 8.55
C GLY A 76 -5.19 6.95 9.71
N VAL A 77 -4.74 5.71 9.49
CA VAL A 77 -3.98 4.94 10.48
C VAL A 77 -2.48 4.84 10.16
N CYS A 78 -2.03 5.39 9.02
CA CYS A 78 -0.61 5.41 8.65
C CYS A 78 0.16 6.56 9.30
N GLN A 79 1.41 6.30 9.65
CA GLN A 79 2.39 7.35 9.92
C GLN A 79 2.97 7.87 8.61
N TRP A 80 2.86 9.17 8.38
CA TRP A 80 3.37 9.82 7.19
C TRP A 80 4.86 10.09 7.33
N VAL A 81 5.65 9.54 6.42
CA VAL A 81 7.11 9.62 6.45
C VAL A 81 7.66 10.28 5.18
N PRO A 82 8.54 11.28 5.31
CA PRO A 82 9.28 11.80 4.17
C PRO A 82 10.29 10.75 3.69
N ILE A 83 10.41 10.58 2.37
CA ILE A 83 11.49 9.79 1.78
C ILE A 83 12.68 10.71 1.52
N TYR A 84 13.85 10.27 1.98
CA TYR A 84 15.12 10.91 1.66
C TYR A 84 15.83 10.07 0.62
N TYR A 85 16.01 10.65 -0.57
CA TYR A 85 16.71 9.98 -1.66
C TYR A 85 18.21 10.16 -1.48
N LEU A 86 18.93 9.04 -1.48
CA LEU A 86 20.37 9.02 -1.63
C LEU A 86 20.71 8.72 -3.08
N TRP A 87 21.81 9.29 -3.57
CA TRP A 87 22.38 8.86 -4.82
C TRP A 87 22.81 7.40 -4.68
N ARG A 88 22.33 6.54 -5.58
CA ARG A 88 22.84 5.19 -5.69
C ARG A 88 24.27 5.29 -6.22
N PRO A 89 25.29 4.74 -5.54
CA PRO A 89 26.62 4.65 -6.12
C PRO A 89 26.54 3.82 -7.39
N ASN A 90 27.22 4.24 -8.47
CA ASN A 90 27.35 3.39 -9.66
C ASN A 90 28.05 2.09 -9.26
N ILE A 91 27.37 0.98 -9.52
CA ILE A 91 27.93 -0.37 -9.42
C ILE A 91 28.78 -0.61 -10.68
N ALA A 92 29.80 -1.47 -10.56
CA ALA A 92 30.68 -1.80 -11.68
C ALA A 92 29.97 -2.56 -12.81
N ASP A 93 28.86 -3.25 -12.50
CA ASP A 93 27.98 -3.87 -13.48
C ASP A 93 26.84 -2.90 -13.84
N GLU A 94 26.88 -2.37 -15.05
CA GLU A 94 25.89 -1.41 -15.54
C GLU A 94 24.48 -2.03 -15.67
N GLY A 95 24.38 -3.37 -15.75
CA GLY A 95 23.09 -4.07 -15.77
C GLY A 95 22.35 -4.07 -14.43
N ASP A 96 23.06 -3.76 -13.33
CA ASP A 96 22.54 -3.72 -11.96
C ASP A 96 22.33 -2.28 -11.42
N ASN A 97 22.71 -1.26 -12.21
CA ASN A 97 22.44 0.15 -11.94
C ASN A 97 20.95 0.48 -12.14
#